data_AF-A0A938TSJ3-F1
#
_entry.id   AF-A0A938TSJ3-F1
#
_cell.length_a   1.000
_cell.length_b   1.000
_cell.length_c   1.000
_cell.angle_alpha   90.00
_cell.angle_beta   90.00
_cell.angle_gamma   90.00
#
_symmetry.space_group_name_H-M   'P 1'
#
loop_
_entity.id
_entity.type
_entity.pdbx_description
1 polymer ?
#
loop_
_entity_poly.entity_id
_entity_poly.type
_entity_poly.pdbx_seq_one_letter_code
_entity_poly.pdbx_strand_id
1 'polypeptide(L)'
;MGSLLVNCRLFTIKEDALNKLLLKQQLRCSSPPLHLYLLINLKSLSLIQCIKHKNYKVGMSSMYRLVIKLFVFFSSVSAAIKKSAHKKNTYYINTMQYNRIWFSANPNQFITEENWVRQIQFDKQNPYASMFIVYASSLLNMNGIHDRDCFAYQFPRTVLVDFDKEFIAYLNTTRDKEIYTLAQEEIDSFRRNIGGNLAAASDMLRTVTAKYSNYIDFDVHFSTTGITQYLPVNQAVLLNIGSYSMPQENGKTQEVLNVNNDLIIVSRDQKTNLPIQQAINFLEIWQNSIIEAYKDPTK
;
A
#
# COMPACT_ATOMS: atom_id res chain seq x y z
N MET A 1 26.79 -22.93 7.88
CA MET A 1 26.42 -21.71 7.11
C MET A 1 25.14 -21.17 7.72
N GLY A 2 25.25 -20.08 8.49
CA GLY A 2 24.16 -19.60 9.35
C GLY A 2 23.16 -18.72 8.61
N SER A 3 21.88 -19.06 8.72
CA SER A 3 20.75 -18.26 8.25
C SER A 3 20.54 -17.03 9.14
N LEU A 4 20.62 -15.82 8.59
CA LEU A 4 20.18 -14.60 9.28
C LEU A 4 18.64 -14.59 9.34
N LEU A 5 18.10 -14.88 10.52
CA LEU A 5 16.70 -14.63 10.87
C LEU A 5 16.52 -13.13 11.15
N VAL A 6 15.80 -12.43 10.27
CA VAL A 6 15.36 -11.05 10.53
C VAL A 6 14.06 -11.13 11.33
N ASN A 7 14.16 -10.87 12.64
CA ASN A 7 13.02 -10.74 13.54
C ASN A 7 12.39 -9.34 13.37
N CYS A 8 11.23 -9.26 12.72
CA CYS A 8 10.41 -8.05 12.77
C CYS A 8 9.78 -7.92 14.17
N ARG A 9 10.27 -6.98 14.98
CA ARG A 9 9.64 -6.58 16.25
C ARG A 9 8.91 -5.25 16.04
N LEU A 10 7.58 -5.24 16.16
CA LEU A 10 6.83 -3.99 16.35
C LEU A 10 7.13 -3.46 17.76
N PHE A 11 7.76 -2.30 17.85
CA PHE A 11 8.00 -1.63 19.13
C PHE A 11 6.95 -0.54 19.35
N THR A 12 6.27 -0.59 20.50
CA THR A 12 5.55 0.57 21.06
C THR A 12 6.48 1.28 22.02
N ILE A 13 7.15 2.35 21.55
CA ILE A 13 8.04 3.15 22.40
C ILE A 13 7.18 4.22 23.10
N LYS A 14 7.15 4.20 24.44
CA LYS A 14 6.63 5.34 25.22
C LYS A 14 7.52 6.56 24.95
N GLU A 15 6.90 7.73 24.73
CA GLU A 15 7.53 8.99 24.31
C GLU A 15 8.82 9.35 25.10
N ASP A 16 8.87 9.04 26.40
CA ASP A 16 10.04 9.28 27.26
C ASP A 16 11.25 8.36 27.02
N ALA A 17 11.03 7.18 26.43
CA ALA A 17 12.10 6.24 26.10
C ALA A 17 12.81 6.62 24.79
N LEU A 18 12.11 7.29 23.86
CA LEU A 18 12.68 7.76 22.59
C LEU A 18 13.72 8.87 22.83
N ASN A 19 13.42 9.80 23.76
CA ASN A 19 14.36 10.86 24.14
C ASN A 19 15.61 10.32 24.86
N LYS A 20 15.49 9.22 25.62
CA LYS A 20 16.63 8.55 26.26
C LYS A 20 17.47 7.70 25.29
N LEU A 21 16.86 7.17 24.22
CA LEU A 21 17.57 6.41 23.19
C LEU A 21 18.41 7.34 22.30
N LEU A 22 17.85 8.50 21.94
CA LEU A 22 18.50 9.51 21.09
C LEU A 22 19.73 10.16 21.77
N LEU A 23 19.75 10.26 23.10
CA LEU A 23 20.92 10.77 23.83
C LEU A 23 22.07 9.75 23.98
N LYS A 24 21.82 8.44 23.75
CA LYS A 24 22.83 7.39 23.98
C LYS A 24 23.51 6.86 22.72
N GLN A 25 22.99 7.14 21.52
CA GLN A 25 23.56 6.62 20.26
C GLN A 25 24.58 7.53 19.56
N GLN A 26 25.27 8.40 20.31
CA GLN A 26 26.40 9.16 19.78
C GLN A 26 27.71 8.35 19.64
N LEU A 27 27.70 7.03 19.79
CA LEU A 27 28.90 6.20 19.64
C LEU A 27 28.64 4.92 18.82
N ARG A 28 29.22 4.93 17.62
CA ARG A 28 29.73 3.81 16.79
C ARG A 28 28.76 2.67 16.43
N CYS A 29 28.49 2.49 15.14
CA CYS A 29 29.09 1.45 14.28
C CYS A 29 28.31 1.22 12.98
N SER A 30 29.08 0.89 11.96
CA SER A 30 28.76 0.38 10.62
C SER A 30 27.97 -0.94 10.64
N SER A 31 26.77 -0.95 10.07
CA SER A 31 25.97 -2.14 9.70
C SER A 31 24.85 -1.73 8.72
N PRO A 32 24.33 -2.63 7.85
CA PRO A 32 23.36 -2.30 6.80
C PRO A 32 21.97 -1.96 7.38
N PRO A 33 21.09 -1.30 6.60
CA PRO A 33 19.88 -0.69 7.14
C PRO A 33 18.87 -1.74 7.62
N LEU A 34 18.41 -1.61 8.86
CA LEU A 34 17.21 -2.30 9.35
C LEU A 34 15.96 -1.60 8.80
N HIS A 35 15.03 -2.37 8.24
CA HIS A 35 13.67 -1.90 7.99
C HIS A 35 12.95 -1.70 9.33
N LEU A 36 12.58 -0.46 9.62
CA LEU A 36 11.91 -0.07 10.87
C LEU A 36 10.52 0.49 10.52
N TYR A 37 9.46 -0.20 10.96
CA TYR A 37 8.08 0.31 10.85
C TYR A 37 7.83 1.27 12.01
N LEU A 38 7.74 2.58 11.74
CA LEU A 38 7.64 3.62 12.77
C LEU A 38 6.19 4.12 12.94
N LEU A 39 5.73 4.15 14.19
CA LEU A 39 4.51 4.85 14.62
C LEU A 39 4.89 6.26 15.08
N ILE A 40 4.57 7.31 14.31
CA ILE A 40 4.87 8.70 14.70
C ILE A 40 3.64 9.41 15.27
N ASN A 41 3.84 10.04 16.43
CA ASN A 41 2.94 11.02 17.05
C ASN A 41 3.26 12.42 16.49
N LEU A 42 2.35 13.03 15.74
CA LEU A 42 2.58 14.32 15.06
C LEU A 42 2.25 15.51 15.98
N LYS A 43 3.16 15.84 16.91
CA LYS A 43 3.13 17.12 17.64
C LYS A 43 4.20 18.14 17.21
N SER A 44 5.09 17.81 16.27
CA SER A 44 6.26 18.65 15.96
C SER A 44 6.45 18.99 14.46
N LEU A 45 5.36 19.29 13.73
CA LEU A 45 5.46 19.86 12.38
C LEU A 45 4.99 21.33 12.36
N SER A 46 5.90 22.22 12.74
CA SER A 46 5.84 23.64 12.43
C SER A 46 7.00 24.02 11.50
N LEU A 47 6.71 24.09 10.20
CA LEU A 47 7.14 25.11 9.21
C LEU A 47 7.16 24.48 7.81
N ILE A 48 6.18 24.86 6.99
CA ILE A 48 6.21 24.71 5.54
C ILE A 48 6.54 26.10 5.00
N GLN A 49 7.67 26.26 4.30
CA GLN A 49 7.75 27.27 3.23
C GLN A 49 8.95 27.06 2.29
N CYS A 50 8.62 27.28 1.01
CA CYS A 50 9.47 27.62 -0.14
C CYS A 50 10.23 26.49 -0.86
N ILE A 51 9.89 26.28 -2.14
CA ILE A 51 10.72 26.69 -3.29
C ILE A 51 9.79 26.95 -4.49
N LYS A 52 9.80 28.20 -4.96
CA LYS A 52 9.25 28.64 -6.25
C LYS A 52 10.40 28.63 -7.28
N HIS A 53 10.09 28.11 -8.47
CA HIS A 53 10.77 28.25 -9.78
C HIS A 53 12.21 27.73 -9.95
N LYS A 54 12.36 26.85 -10.96
CA LYS A 54 13.11 27.17 -12.20
C LYS A 54 12.64 26.30 -13.37
N ASN A 55 12.48 26.95 -14.52
CA ASN A 55 11.99 26.37 -15.78
C ASN A 55 12.91 25.27 -16.30
N TYR A 56 12.40 24.04 -16.39
CA TYR A 56 12.92 23.01 -17.29
C TYR A 56 11.76 22.46 -18.11
N LYS A 57 11.74 22.80 -19.41
CA LYS A 57 10.93 22.10 -20.41
C LYS A 57 11.67 20.81 -20.78
N VAL A 58 11.34 19.72 -20.08
CA VAL A 58 11.63 18.36 -20.53
C VAL A 58 10.29 17.64 -20.59
N GLY A 59 10.00 16.96 -21.70
CA GLY A 59 8.78 16.18 -21.88
C GLY A 59 8.68 15.10 -20.80
N MET A 60 7.96 15.40 -19.73
CA MET A 60 7.76 14.47 -18.62
C MET A 60 6.67 13.47 -19.00
N SER A 61 7.04 12.18 -19.00
CA SER A 61 6.11 11.05 -19.12
C SER A 61 5.07 11.09 -17.98
N SER A 62 3.89 10.51 -18.24
CA SER A 62 2.76 10.46 -17.30
C SER A 62 3.14 9.95 -15.89
N MET A 63 4.17 9.09 -15.82
CA MET A 63 4.70 8.49 -14.60
C MET A 63 5.22 9.51 -13.58
N TYR A 64 5.94 10.55 -14.01
CA TYR A 64 6.47 11.58 -13.09
C TYR A 64 5.38 12.50 -12.53
N ARG A 65 4.27 12.66 -13.27
CA ARG A 65 3.16 13.52 -12.86
C ARG A 65 2.32 12.87 -11.77
N LEU A 66 2.17 11.54 -11.78
CA LEU A 66 1.44 10.81 -10.73
C LEU A 66 2.19 10.83 -9.38
N VAL A 67 3.51 10.62 -9.42
CA VAL A 67 4.38 10.60 -8.22
C VAL A 67 4.44 11.96 -7.52
N ILE A 68 4.51 13.06 -8.28
CA ILE A 68 4.52 14.43 -7.73
C ILE A 68 3.16 14.80 -7.11
N LYS A 69 2.04 14.30 -7.67
CA LYS A 69 0.69 14.60 -7.17
C LYS A 69 0.32 13.81 -5.90
N LEU A 70 0.80 12.57 -5.78
CA LEU A 70 0.77 11.83 -4.51
C LEU A 70 1.48 12.60 -3.38
N PHE A 71 2.54 13.35 -3.69
CA PHE A 71 3.25 14.18 -2.72
C PHE A 71 2.42 15.39 -2.24
N VAL A 72 1.67 16.04 -3.12
CA VAL A 72 0.74 17.15 -2.78
C VAL A 72 -0.44 16.64 -1.95
N PHE A 73 -0.91 15.42 -2.21
CA PHE A 73 -1.96 14.75 -1.42
C PHE A 73 -1.57 14.63 0.07
N PHE A 74 -0.33 14.25 0.39
CA PHE A 74 0.14 14.16 1.78
C PHE A 74 0.09 15.49 2.54
N SER A 75 0.33 16.62 1.87
CA SER A 75 0.20 17.95 2.50
C SER A 75 -1.25 18.34 2.82
N SER A 76 -2.21 17.88 2.01
CA SER A 76 -3.65 18.15 2.18
C SER A 76 -4.27 17.24 3.24
N VAL A 77 -3.85 15.97 3.27
CA VAL A 77 -4.22 14.99 4.30
C VAL A 77 -3.71 15.41 5.69
N SER A 78 -2.50 15.96 5.76
CA SER A 78 -1.93 16.53 7.00
C SER A 78 -2.77 17.66 7.60
N ALA A 79 -3.41 18.49 6.76
CA ALA A 79 -4.29 19.56 7.21
C ALA A 79 -5.65 19.04 7.72
N ALA A 80 -6.21 18.00 7.09
CA ALA A 80 -7.47 17.38 7.51
C ALA A 80 -7.34 16.60 8.84
N ILE A 81 -6.16 16.02 9.11
CA ILE A 81 -5.90 15.22 10.33
C ILE A 81 -5.72 16.08 11.59
N LYS A 82 -5.39 17.38 11.46
CA LYS A 82 -5.12 18.29 12.60
C LYS A 82 -6.32 18.55 13.55
N LYS A 83 -7.54 18.12 13.22
CA LYS A 83 -8.76 18.45 13.99
C LYS A 83 -9.29 17.35 14.93
N SER A 84 -8.68 16.17 15.00
CA SER A 84 -9.17 15.09 15.88
C SER A 84 -8.38 15.01 17.19
N ALA A 85 -8.83 15.75 18.20
CA ALA A 85 -8.33 15.63 19.56
C ALA A 85 -8.78 14.29 20.20
N HIS A 86 -7.79 13.57 20.72
CA HIS A 86 -7.80 12.33 21.50
C HIS A 86 -9.14 11.86 22.10
N LYS A 87 -9.78 10.92 21.41
CA LYS A 87 -10.34 9.73 22.07
C LYS A 87 -9.42 8.57 21.73
N LYS A 88 -8.89 7.86 22.74
CA LYS A 88 -8.02 6.70 22.54
C LYS A 88 -8.87 5.52 22.05
N ASN A 89 -9.41 5.64 20.83
CA ASN A 89 -10.14 4.56 20.21
C ASN A 89 -9.11 3.48 19.84
N THR A 90 -9.15 2.37 20.57
CA THR A 90 -8.41 1.17 20.19
C THR A 90 -9.19 0.50 19.08
N TYR A 91 -8.67 0.62 17.86
CA TYR A 91 -9.13 -0.17 16.72
C TYR A 91 -8.30 -1.44 16.60
N TYR A 92 -8.67 -2.32 15.68
CA TYR A 92 -7.94 -3.57 15.47
C TYR A 92 -7.63 -3.78 14.00
N ILE A 93 -6.49 -4.35 13.69
CA ILE A 93 -6.20 -4.86 12.35
C ILE A 93 -6.37 -6.37 12.36
N ASN A 94 -6.95 -6.93 11.30
CA ASN A 94 -7.02 -8.38 11.10
C ASN A 94 -5.72 -8.83 10.41
N THR A 95 -4.92 -9.66 11.07
CA THR A 95 -3.59 -10.11 10.61
C THR A 95 -3.63 -11.42 9.83
N MET A 96 -4.81 -11.86 9.43
CA MET A 96 -5.04 -13.14 8.75
C MET A 96 -5.65 -12.98 7.35
N GLN A 97 -6.00 -11.77 6.94
CA GLN A 97 -6.68 -11.52 5.66
C GLN A 97 -5.89 -10.51 4.82
N TYR A 98 -5.44 -10.97 3.65
CA TYR A 98 -4.61 -10.18 2.74
C TYR A 98 -5.19 -10.17 1.34
N ASN A 99 -4.78 -9.18 0.56
CA ASN A 99 -5.02 -9.18 -0.86
C ASN A 99 -3.87 -8.63 -1.67
N ARG A 100 -3.84 -9.10 -2.92
CA ARG A 100 -2.94 -8.70 -3.98
C ARG A 100 -3.76 -8.39 -5.23
N ILE A 101 -3.19 -7.59 -6.11
CA ILE A 101 -3.73 -7.36 -7.45
C ILE A 101 -2.62 -7.71 -8.43
N TRP A 102 -2.94 -8.53 -9.42
CA TRP A 102 -2.01 -8.93 -10.47
C TRP A 102 -2.68 -8.95 -11.83
N PHE A 103 -2.30 -8.00 -12.67
CA PHE A 103 -2.71 -7.93 -14.06
C PHE A 103 -1.53 -8.32 -14.93
N SER A 104 -1.63 -9.48 -15.60
CA SER A 104 -0.54 -10.00 -16.40
C SER A 104 -0.36 -9.21 -17.69
N ALA A 105 0.88 -8.78 -17.94
CA ALA A 105 1.27 -8.20 -19.23
C ALA A 105 1.56 -9.29 -20.29
N ASN A 106 1.72 -10.55 -19.88
CA ASN A 106 2.00 -11.68 -20.77
C ASN A 106 0.77 -12.61 -20.83
N PRO A 107 0.04 -12.69 -21.96
CA PRO A 107 -1.17 -13.49 -22.05
C PRO A 107 -0.98 -15.00 -21.81
N ASN A 108 0.24 -15.51 -21.99
CA ASN A 108 0.55 -16.93 -21.78
C ASN A 108 0.84 -17.29 -20.32
N GLN A 109 0.91 -16.31 -19.43
CA GLN A 109 1.37 -16.48 -18.06
C GLN A 109 0.40 -15.79 -17.12
N PHE A 110 -0.09 -16.52 -16.13
CA PHE A 110 -0.91 -15.92 -15.08
C PHE A 110 -0.07 -15.00 -14.21
N ILE A 111 1.04 -15.52 -13.70
CA ILE A 111 1.93 -14.81 -12.78
C ILE A 111 3.39 -15.14 -13.08
N THR A 112 4.30 -14.19 -12.84
CA THR A 112 5.74 -14.43 -13.05
C THR A 112 6.26 -15.50 -12.09
N GLU A 113 7.30 -16.23 -12.50
CA GLU A 113 7.99 -17.20 -11.65
C GLU A 113 8.49 -16.56 -10.34
N GLU A 114 8.98 -15.32 -10.42
CA GLU A 114 9.41 -14.56 -9.24
C GLU A 114 8.26 -14.36 -8.25
N ASN A 115 7.09 -13.96 -8.72
CA ASN A 115 5.92 -13.75 -7.88
C ASN A 115 5.31 -15.08 -7.39
N TRP A 116 5.48 -16.17 -8.13
CA TRP A 116 5.17 -17.51 -7.66
C TRP A 116 6.02 -17.88 -6.43
N VAL A 117 7.34 -17.66 -6.52
CA VAL A 117 8.26 -17.90 -5.39
C VAL A 117 7.90 -17.01 -4.19
N ARG A 118 7.55 -15.74 -4.43
CA ARG A 118 7.08 -14.82 -3.38
C ARG A 118 5.78 -15.30 -2.73
N GLN A 119 4.86 -15.92 -3.47
CA GLN A 119 3.67 -16.53 -2.88
C GLN A 119 4.02 -17.73 -1.99
N ILE A 120 4.92 -18.62 -2.44
CA ILE A 120 5.41 -19.74 -1.62
C ILE A 120 5.99 -19.24 -0.30
N GLN A 121 6.81 -18.18 -0.35
CA GLN A 121 7.41 -17.58 0.84
C GLN A 121 6.34 -16.97 1.76
N PHE A 122 5.38 -16.24 1.21
CA PHE A 122 4.27 -15.67 1.97
C PHE A 122 3.49 -16.76 2.71
N ASP A 123 3.10 -17.82 2.02
CA ASP A 123 2.34 -18.95 2.60
C ASP A 123 3.12 -19.67 3.71
N LYS A 124 4.44 -19.83 3.53
CA LYS A 124 5.32 -20.44 4.54
C LYS A 124 5.42 -19.58 5.81
N GLN A 125 5.47 -18.26 5.66
CA GLN A 125 5.59 -17.32 6.78
C GLN A 125 4.25 -17.03 7.46
N ASN A 126 3.15 -17.22 6.74
CA ASN A 126 1.80 -16.90 7.19
C ASN A 126 0.85 -18.09 6.95
N PRO A 127 1.08 -19.26 7.59
CA PRO A 127 0.37 -20.51 7.26
C PRO A 127 -1.13 -20.47 7.54
N TYR A 128 -1.61 -19.52 8.34
CA TYR A 128 -3.02 -19.32 8.68
C TYR A 128 -3.66 -18.14 7.95
N ALA A 129 -2.88 -17.38 7.19
CA ALA A 129 -3.42 -16.27 6.43
C ALA A 129 -4.17 -16.78 5.20
N SER A 130 -5.33 -16.18 4.93
CA SER A 130 -6.02 -16.24 3.66
C SER A 130 -5.57 -15.10 2.76
N MET A 131 -5.43 -15.40 1.48
CA MET A 131 -5.11 -14.42 0.44
C MET A 131 -6.28 -14.35 -0.54
N PHE A 132 -6.61 -13.16 -1.03
CA PHE A 132 -7.33 -13.05 -2.29
C PHE A 132 -6.50 -12.29 -3.32
N ILE A 133 -6.53 -12.73 -4.57
CA ILE A 133 -5.79 -12.12 -5.66
C ILE A 133 -6.76 -11.69 -6.74
N VAL A 134 -6.80 -10.40 -7.02
CA VAL A 134 -7.56 -9.85 -8.16
C VAL A 134 -6.72 -10.01 -9.42
N TYR A 135 -7.29 -10.58 -10.46
CA TYR A 135 -6.67 -10.72 -11.78
C TYR A 135 -7.67 -10.41 -12.88
N ALA A 136 -7.24 -10.16 -14.11
CA ALA A 136 -8.17 -9.97 -15.23
C ALA A 136 -8.07 -11.15 -16.20
N SER A 137 -9.13 -11.94 -16.34
CA SER A 137 -9.17 -13.05 -17.31
C SER A 137 -9.03 -12.58 -18.75
N SER A 138 -9.46 -11.36 -19.05
CA SER A 138 -9.39 -10.72 -20.37
C SER A 138 -7.96 -10.45 -20.84
N LEU A 139 -6.96 -10.50 -19.93
CA LEU A 139 -5.54 -10.40 -20.22
C LEU A 139 -4.86 -11.74 -20.51
N LEU A 140 -5.55 -12.86 -20.31
CA LEU A 140 -4.97 -14.21 -20.43
C LEU A 140 -5.53 -14.94 -21.65
N ASN A 141 -4.67 -15.74 -22.28
CA ASN A 141 -5.10 -16.73 -23.26
C ASN A 141 -5.24 -18.11 -22.61
N MET A 142 -5.48 -19.16 -23.40
CA MET A 142 -5.66 -20.52 -22.87
C MET A 142 -4.47 -21.03 -22.04
N ASN A 143 -3.23 -20.68 -22.40
CA ASN A 143 -2.05 -21.05 -21.62
C ASN A 143 -2.00 -20.30 -20.29
N GLY A 144 -2.26 -18.99 -20.30
CA GLY A 144 -2.32 -18.19 -19.08
C GLY A 144 -3.47 -18.63 -18.15
N ILE A 145 -4.60 -19.05 -18.72
CA ILE A 145 -5.73 -19.62 -17.97
C ILE A 145 -5.36 -20.97 -17.33
N HIS A 146 -4.67 -21.84 -18.06
CA HIS A 146 -4.17 -23.09 -17.52
C HIS A 146 -3.14 -22.86 -16.39
N ASP A 147 -2.21 -21.93 -16.58
CA ASP A 147 -1.24 -21.52 -15.56
C ASP A 147 -1.93 -20.97 -14.30
N ARG A 148 -3.00 -20.18 -14.48
CA ARG A 148 -3.87 -19.68 -13.40
C ARG A 148 -4.54 -20.81 -12.63
N ASP A 149 -5.02 -21.85 -13.32
CA ASP A 149 -5.64 -23.02 -12.68
C ASP A 149 -4.62 -23.84 -11.89
N CYS A 150 -3.41 -24.03 -12.44
CA CYS A 150 -2.28 -24.65 -11.73
C CYS A 150 -1.90 -23.86 -10.48
N PHE A 151 -1.88 -22.52 -10.56
CA PHE A 151 -1.64 -21.66 -9.40
C PHE A 151 -2.72 -21.85 -8.33
N ALA A 152 -4.00 -21.81 -8.71
CA ALA A 152 -5.11 -21.99 -7.79
C ALA A 152 -5.07 -23.37 -7.09
N TYR A 153 -4.72 -24.43 -7.83
CA TYR A 153 -4.53 -25.76 -7.27
C TYR A 153 -3.38 -25.82 -6.25
N GLN A 154 -2.26 -25.15 -6.55
CA GLN A 154 -1.08 -25.13 -5.69
C GLN A 154 -1.28 -24.33 -4.39
N PHE A 155 -2.13 -23.31 -4.42
CA PHE A 155 -2.36 -22.39 -3.30
C PHE A 155 -3.84 -22.38 -2.84
N PRO A 156 -4.32 -23.44 -2.16
CA PRO A 156 -5.75 -23.60 -1.86
C PRO A 156 -6.33 -22.57 -0.86
N ARG A 157 -5.49 -21.80 -0.15
CA ARG A 157 -5.93 -20.69 0.72
C ARG A 157 -6.00 -19.35 -0.02
N THR A 158 -5.68 -19.36 -1.31
CA THR A 158 -5.70 -18.19 -2.17
C THR A 158 -6.94 -18.22 -3.04
N VAL A 159 -7.82 -17.24 -2.84
CA VAL A 159 -9.01 -17.05 -3.67
C VAL A 159 -8.65 -16.14 -4.84
N LEU A 160 -8.86 -16.61 -6.06
CA LEU A 160 -8.70 -15.77 -7.24
C LEU A 160 -10.03 -15.09 -7.55
N VAL A 161 -9.99 -13.77 -7.78
CA VAL A 161 -11.17 -12.95 -8.12
C VAL A 161 -10.97 -12.37 -9.51
N ASP A 162 -11.84 -12.72 -10.45
CA ASP A 162 -11.80 -12.22 -11.82
C ASP A 162 -12.33 -10.79 -11.86
N PHE A 163 -11.45 -9.84 -12.16
CA PHE A 163 -11.75 -8.43 -12.36
C PHE A 163 -12.89 -8.23 -13.36
N ASP A 164 -12.87 -8.98 -14.47
CA ASP A 164 -13.79 -8.79 -15.57
C ASP A 164 -15.21 -9.30 -15.27
N LYS A 165 -15.40 -10.14 -14.23
CA LYS A 165 -16.66 -10.87 -14.01
C LYS A 165 -17.16 -10.83 -12.56
N GLU A 166 -16.26 -10.96 -11.60
CA GLU A 166 -16.59 -11.19 -10.20
C GLU A 166 -16.35 -9.95 -9.35
N PHE A 167 -15.38 -9.11 -9.73
CA PHE A 167 -14.98 -7.97 -8.92
C PHE A 167 -16.08 -6.90 -8.76
N ILE A 168 -17.06 -6.85 -9.65
CA ILE A 168 -18.23 -5.98 -9.55
C ILE A 168 -18.98 -6.14 -8.21
N ALA A 169 -18.96 -7.34 -7.63
CA ALA A 169 -19.59 -7.64 -6.34
C ALA A 169 -18.94 -6.89 -5.15
N TYR A 170 -17.72 -6.36 -5.35
CA TYR A 170 -16.96 -5.61 -4.36
C TYR A 170 -17.14 -4.09 -4.49
N LEU A 171 -18.03 -3.61 -5.36
CA LEU A 171 -18.25 -2.18 -5.58
C LEU A 171 -19.45 -1.67 -4.78
N ASN A 172 -19.19 -1.11 -3.60
CA ASN A 172 -20.24 -0.69 -2.66
C ASN A 172 -20.65 0.77 -2.82
N THR A 173 -19.75 1.62 -3.30
CA THR A 173 -19.96 3.06 -3.39
C THR A 173 -19.89 3.54 -4.84
N THR A 174 -20.43 4.72 -5.12
CA THR A 174 -20.27 5.36 -6.44
C THR A 174 -18.80 5.55 -6.79
N ARG A 175 -17.96 5.88 -5.79
CA ARG A 175 -16.50 6.02 -5.96
C ARG A 175 -15.83 4.71 -6.35
N ASP A 176 -16.26 3.60 -5.76
CA ASP A 176 -15.73 2.28 -6.13
C ASP A 176 -16.02 1.96 -7.59
N LYS A 177 -17.24 2.32 -8.06
CA LYS A 177 -17.63 2.14 -9.47
C LYS A 177 -16.84 3.05 -10.40
N GLU A 178 -16.60 4.30 -10.04
CA GLU A 178 -15.76 5.20 -10.83
C GLU A 178 -14.32 4.70 -10.92
N ILE A 179 -13.74 4.26 -9.80
CA ILE A 179 -12.39 3.65 -9.75
C ILE A 179 -12.32 2.38 -10.60
N TYR A 180 -13.34 1.52 -10.52
CA TYR A 180 -13.44 0.34 -11.35
C TYR A 180 -13.44 0.70 -12.84
N THR A 181 -14.25 1.69 -13.25
CA THR A 181 -14.29 2.16 -14.64
C THR A 181 -12.93 2.67 -15.11
N LEU A 182 -12.24 3.49 -14.32
CA LEU A 182 -10.90 3.98 -14.69
C LEU A 182 -9.88 2.84 -14.80
N ALA A 183 -9.92 1.86 -13.90
CA ALA A 183 -9.06 0.68 -13.98
C ALA A 183 -9.37 -0.18 -15.22
N GLN A 184 -10.65 -0.34 -15.56
CA GLN A 184 -11.09 -1.02 -16.77
C GLN A 184 -10.59 -0.30 -18.03
N GLU A 185 -10.66 1.03 -18.07
CA GLU A 185 -10.15 1.84 -19.18
C GLU A 185 -8.64 1.65 -19.41
N GLU A 186 -7.85 1.59 -18.32
CA GLU A 186 -6.41 1.30 -18.38
C GLU A 186 -6.14 -0.10 -18.95
N ILE A 187 -6.88 -1.12 -18.47
CA ILE A 187 -6.75 -2.51 -18.93
C ILE A 187 -7.16 -2.64 -20.40
N ASP A 188 -8.29 -2.06 -20.82
CA ASP A 188 -8.77 -2.15 -22.19
C ASP A 188 -7.90 -1.37 -23.17
N SER A 189 -7.30 -0.26 -22.73
CA SER A 189 -6.33 0.48 -23.54
C SER A 189 -5.04 -0.32 -23.72
N PHE A 190 -4.57 -0.98 -22.65
CA PHE A 190 -3.42 -1.89 -22.70
C PHE A 190 -3.66 -3.05 -23.67
N ARG A 191 -4.82 -3.71 -23.59
CA ARG A 191 -5.21 -4.82 -24.49
C ARG A 191 -5.25 -4.42 -25.96
N ARG A 192 -5.69 -3.20 -26.26
CA ARG A 192 -5.74 -2.65 -27.62
C ARG A 192 -4.40 -2.10 -28.10
N ASN A 193 -3.37 -2.10 -27.25
CA ASN A 193 -2.06 -1.56 -27.54
C ASN A 193 -2.09 -0.08 -27.98
N ILE A 194 -2.96 0.72 -27.35
CA ILE A 194 -3.11 2.17 -27.62
C ILE A 194 -2.68 3.04 -26.44
N GLY A 195 -1.95 2.46 -25.50
CA GLY A 195 -1.65 3.04 -24.18
C GLY A 195 -2.13 2.10 -23.09
N GLY A 196 -2.51 2.64 -21.94
CA GLY A 196 -2.90 1.84 -20.79
C GLY A 196 -1.72 1.42 -19.92
N ASN A 197 -1.94 1.36 -18.62
CA ASN A 197 -0.96 0.96 -17.63
C ASN A 197 -1.59 0.04 -16.58
N LEU A 198 -1.24 -1.24 -16.64
CA LEU A 198 -1.71 -2.26 -15.70
C LEU A 198 -1.31 -1.96 -14.25
N ALA A 199 -0.17 -1.30 -14.02
CA ALA A 199 0.23 -0.87 -12.69
C ALA A 199 -0.66 0.27 -12.18
N ALA A 200 -1.06 1.21 -13.05
CA ALA A 200 -2.01 2.25 -12.69
C ALA A 200 -3.40 1.66 -12.37
N ALA A 201 -3.88 0.69 -13.17
CA ALA A 201 -5.10 -0.05 -12.85
C ALA A 201 -5.03 -0.72 -11.47
N SER A 202 -3.90 -1.36 -11.16
CA SER A 202 -3.63 -1.96 -9.84
C SER A 202 -3.68 -0.89 -8.74
N ASP A 203 -2.91 0.19 -8.87
CA ASP A 203 -2.83 1.31 -7.91
C ASP A 203 -4.21 1.86 -7.52
N MET A 204 -5.09 2.04 -8.51
CA MET A 204 -6.44 2.54 -8.29
C MET A 204 -7.26 1.57 -7.46
N LEU A 205 -7.22 0.27 -7.80
CA LEU A 205 -8.00 -0.77 -7.15
C LEU A 205 -7.54 -1.08 -5.73
N ARG A 206 -6.28 -0.76 -5.34
CA ARG A 206 -5.79 -0.91 -3.95
C ARG A 206 -6.73 -0.23 -2.95
N THR A 207 -7.31 0.91 -3.32
CA THR A 207 -8.24 1.67 -2.47
C THR A 207 -9.59 0.98 -2.28
N VAL A 208 -10.02 0.16 -3.25
CA VAL A 208 -11.25 -0.63 -3.21
C VAL A 208 -11.00 -1.91 -2.42
N THR A 209 -9.94 -2.65 -2.75
CA THR A 209 -9.65 -3.96 -2.14
C THR A 209 -9.27 -3.86 -0.67
N ALA A 210 -8.60 -2.76 -0.25
CA ALA A 210 -8.25 -2.51 1.14
C ALA A 210 -9.48 -2.47 2.09
N LYS A 211 -10.68 -2.20 1.56
CA LYS A 211 -11.94 -2.27 2.33
C LYS A 211 -12.26 -3.71 2.75
N TYR A 212 -11.78 -4.72 2.03
CA TYR A 212 -12.14 -6.13 2.28
C TYR A 212 -11.05 -6.91 3.02
N SER A 213 -9.79 -6.61 2.76
CA SER A 213 -8.66 -7.17 3.52
C SER A 213 -7.44 -6.23 3.45
N ASN A 214 -6.30 -6.60 4.05
CA ASN A 214 -5.10 -5.77 3.96
C ASN A 214 -4.44 -5.92 2.59
N TYR A 215 -4.24 -4.81 1.88
CA TYR A 215 -3.51 -4.83 0.62
C TYR A 215 -2.02 -5.00 0.88
N ILE A 216 -1.36 -5.85 0.10
CA ILE A 216 0.09 -6.03 0.10
C ILE A 216 0.59 -6.35 -1.31
N ASP A 217 1.63 -5.69 -1.79
CA ASP A 217 2.30 -6.04 -3.04
C ASP A 217 3.00 -7.41 -2.96
N PHE A 218 3.38 -7.98 -4.11
CA PHE A 218 4.07 -9.27 -4.14
C PHE A 218 5.50 -9.20 -3.56
N ASP A 219 6.19 -8.09 -3.77
CA ASP A 219 7.58 -7.87 -3.36
C ASP A 219 7.72 -7.38 -1.91
N VAL A 220 6.60 -7.08 -1.23
CA VAL A 220 6.61 -6.72 0.19
C VAL A 220 6.78 -7.97 1.03
N HIS A 221 7.91 -8.04 1.74
CA HIS A 221 8.15 -9.05 2.76
C HIS A 221 7.33 -8.75 4.01
N PHE A 222 6.42 -9.66 4.38
CA PHE A 222 5.54 -9.49 5.51
C PHE A 222 5.26 -10.82 6.22
N SER A 223 5.43 -10.82 7.54
CA SER A 223 5.18 -11.99 8.38
C SER A 223 4.37 -11.61 9.61
N THR A 224 3.31 -12.37 9.88
CA THR A 224 2.50 -12.30 11.10
C THR A 224 2.83 -13.42 12.07
N THR A 225 3.96 -14.11 11.88
CA THR A 225 4.42 -15.12 12.82
C THR A 225 4.51 -14.53 14.23
N GLY A 226 3.77 -15.14 15.17
CA GLY A 226 3.71 -14.68 16.57
C GLY A 226 2.78 -13.50 16.82
N ILE A 227 2.02 -13.04 15.84
CA ILE A 227 1.01 -11.99 15.99
C ILE A 227 -0.38 -12.63 16.12
N THR A 228 -1.17 -12.15 17.07
CA THR A 228 -2.57 -12.55 17.24
C THR A 228 -3.40 -12.13 16.02
N GLN A 229 -4.51 -12.83 15.76
CA GLN A 229 -5.42 -12.51 14.64
C GLN A 229 -5.86 -11.04 14.62
N TYR A 230 -6.04 -10.45 15.81
CA TYR A 230 -6.33 -9.03 15.94
C TYR A 230 -5.20 -8.34 16.69
N LEU A 231 -4.65 -7.28 16.09
CA LEU A 231 -3.64 -6.43 16.71
C LEU A 231 -4.25 -5.04 16.99
N PRO A 232 -4.19 -4.54 18.24
CA PRO A 232 -4.73 -3.23 18.57
C PRO A 232 -3.88 -2.10 17.97
N VAL A 233 -4.53 -1.11 17.38
CA VAL A 233 -3.90 0.06 16.76
C VAL A 233 -4.67 1.34 17.08
N ASN A 234 -4.01 2.48 16.94
CA ASN A 234 -4.57 3.81 17.21
C ASN A 234 -4.86 4.62 15.93
N GLN A 235 -4.56 4.08 14.75
CA GLN A 235 -4.82 4.71 13.47
C GLN A 235 -5.87 3.95 12.67
N ALA A 236 -6.58 4.66 11.79
CA ALA A 236 -7.62 4.06 10.95
C ALA A 236 -7.06 3.32 9.73
N VAL A 237 -5.95 3.83 9.19
CA VAL A 237 -5.23 3.26 8.05
C VAL A 237 -3.75 3.29 8.38
N LEU A 238 -3.04 2.21 8.08
CA LEU A 238 -1.58 2.14 8.14
C LEU A 238 -1.05 1.96 6.72
N LEU A 239 0.00 2.70 6.41
CA LEU A 239 0.71 2.66 5.13
C LEU A 239 2.17 2.29 5.39
N ASN A 240 2.86 1.81 4.37
CA ASN A 240 4.30 1.67 4.44
C ASN A 240 4.96 3.05 4.46
N ILE A 241 5.83 3.30 5.45
CA ILE A 241 6.53 4.57 5.61
C ILE A 241 8.01 4.28 5.77
N GLY A 242 8.82 4.95 4.96
CA GLY A 242 10.26 5.07 5.15
C GLY A 242 10.63 6.50 5.52
N SER A 243 11.84 6.71 6.01
CA SER A 243 12.41 8.05 6.14
C SER A 243 13.86 8.06 5.68
N TYR A 244 14.29 9.21 5.20
CA TYR A 244 15.68 9.46 4.88
C TYR A 244 16.08 10.86 5.31
N SER A 245 17.36 10.99 5.62
CA SER A 245 17.96 12.23 6.13
C SER A 245 18.60 12.99 4.97
N MET A 246 18.14 14.21 4.70
CA MET A 246 18.73 15.10 3.69
C MET A 246 19.56 16.19 4.36
N PRO A 247 20.85 16.34 4.00
CA PRO A 247 21.63 17.49 4.43
C PRO A 247 21.08 18.76 3.77
N GLN A 248 20.93 19.81 4.57
CA GLN A 248 20.54 21.14 4.14
C GLN A 248 21.76 22.06 4.00
N GLU A 249 21.63 23.11 3.21
CA GLU A 249 22.70 24.10 2.96
C GLU A 249 23.21 24.79 4.24
N ASN A 250 22.37 24.88 5.27
CA ASN A 250 22.73 25.42 6.59
C ASN A 250 23.48 24.43 7.50
N GLY A 251 23.90 23.27 6.98
CA GLY A 251 24.59 22.22 7.72
C GLY A 251 23.69 21.37 8.63
N LYS A 252 22.37 21.63 8.67
CA LYS A 252 21.41 20.78 9.39
C LYS A 252 20.99 19.60 8.54
N THR A 253 20.41 18.58 9.18
CA THR A 253 19.78 17.45 8.50
C THR A 253 18.27 17.57 8.64
N GLN A 254 17.55 17.45 7.54
CA GLN A 254 16.10 17.36 7.51
C GLN A 254 15.69 15.90 7.28
N GLU A 255 14.87 15.37 8.17
CA GLU A 255 14.21 14.09 7.92
C GLU A 255 13.06 14.30 6.92
N VAL A 256 13.07 13.51 5.85
CA VAL A 256 12.01 13.45 4.86
C VAL A 256 11.32 12.10 4.97
N LEU A 257 10.00 12.14 5.15
CA LEU A 257 9.17 10.94 5.16
C LEU A 257 8.80 10.57 3.73
N ASN A 258 8.91 9.28 3.42
CA ASN A 258 8.41 8.68 2.19
C ASN A 258 7.26 7.73 2.56
N VAL A 259 6.13 7.87 1.87
CA VAL A 259 4.96 7.02 2.11
C VAL A 259 4.67 6.24 0.83
N ASN A 260 4.53 4.91 0.96
CA ASN A 260 4.29 3.99 -0.14
C ASN A 260 2.92 3.31 0.02
N ASN A 261 2.30 2.98 -1.11
CA ASN A 261 1.02 2.28 -1.22
C ASN A 261 1.17 0.77 -1.49
N ASP A 262 2.39 0.24 -1.42
CA ASP A 262 2.73 -1.18 -1.50
C ASP A 262 2.16 -2.02 -0.33
N LEU A 263 1.79 -1.39 0.78
CA LEU A 263 1.07 -1.98 1.91
C LEU A 263 0.00 -1.02 2.41
N ILE A 264 -1.26 -1.46 2.42
CA ILE A 264 -2.38 -0.71 2.99
C ILE A 264 -3.13 -1.61 3.97
N ILE A 265 -3.04 -1.29 5.25
CA ILE A 265 -3.73 -2.01 6.31
C ILE A 265 -4.86 -1.12 6.83
N VAL A 266 -6.07 -1.69 6.86
CA VAL A 266 -7.28 -0.99 7.27
C VAL A 266 -7.73 -1.50 8.63
N SER A 267 -7.93 -0.55 9.55
CA SER A 267 -8.48 -0.85 10.86
C SER A 267 -9.95 -1.23 10.77
N ARG A 268 -10.32 -2.19 11.60
CA ARG A 268 -11.60 -2.90 11.61
C ARG A 268 -12.17 -2.92 13.02
N ASP A 269 -13.48 -3.03 13.07
CA ASP A 269 -14.19 -3.41 14.28
C ASP A 269 -13.91 -4.89 14.59
N GLN A 270 -13.53 -5.20 15.83
CA GLN A 270 -13.11 -6.54 16.21
C GLN A 270 -14.25 -7.57 16.13
N LYS A 271 -15.49 -7.15 16.37
CA LYS A 271 -16.65 -8.07 16.43
C LYS A 271 -17.18 -8.41 15.04
N THR A 272 -17.26 -7.41 14.18
CA THR A 272 -17.84 -7.53 12.83
C THR A 272 -16.79 -7.79 11.76
N ASN A 273 -15.52 -7.53 12.04
CA ASN A 273 -14.40 -7.55 11.08
C ASN A 273 -14.59 -6.57 9.90
N LEU A 274 -15.55 -5.65 9.99
CA LEU A 274 -15.78 -4.62 8.97
C LEU A 274 -14.84 -3.44 9.18
N PRO A 275 -14.41 -2.75 8.10
CA PRO A 275 -13.65 -1.50 8.22
C PRO A 275 -14.37 -0.49 9.09
N ILE A 276 -13.61 0.23 9.92
CA ILE A 276 -14.17 1.37 10.65
C ILE A 276 -14.48 2.52 9.69
N GLN A 277 -15.49 3.33 10.03
CA GLN A 277 -15.93 4.43 9.16
C GLN A 277 -14.81 5.43 8.84
N GLN A 278 -13.90 5.69 9.77
CA GLN A 278 -12.77 6.58 9.56
C GLN A 278 -11.83 6.07 8.46
N ALA A 279 -11.65 4.75 8.36
CA ALA A 279 -10.81 4.15 7.33
C ALA A 279 -11.51 4.22 5.96
N ILE A 280 -12.82 3.95 5.93
CA ILE A 280 -13.63 4.09 4.71
C ILE A 280 -13.56 5.52 4.18
N ASN A 281 -13.75 6.52 5.05
CA ASN A 281 -13.67 7.93 4.68
C ASN A 281 -12.29 8.30 4.13
N PHE A 282 -11.21 7.79 4.73
CA PHE A 282 -9.84 8.01 4.22
C PHE A 282 -9.67 7.45 2.81
N LEU A 283 -10.10 6.20 2.58
CA LEU A 283 -10.01 5.56 1.27
C LEU A 283 -10.85 6.31 0.23
N GLU A 284 -12.05 6.78 0.58
CA GLU A 284 -12.87 7.56 -0.36
C GLU A 284 -12.28 8.92 -0.71
N ILE A 285 -11.61 9.60 0.24
CA ILE A 285 -10.86 10.82 -0.05
C ILE A 285 -9.73 10.53 -1.04
N TRP A 286 -9.02 9.41 -0.85
CA TRP A 286 -7.97 8.98 -1.78
C TRP A 286 -8.55 8.65 -3.16
N GLN A 287 -9.65 7.90 -3.23
CA GLN A 287 -10.36 7.60 -4.47
C GLN A 287 -10.75 8.87 -5.22
N ASN A 288 -11.29 9.88 -4.53
CA ASN A 288 -11.60 11.17 -5.15
C ASN A 288 -10.36 11.84 -5.74
N SER A 289 -9.23 11.83 -5.02
CA SER A 289 -7.99 12.42 -5.54
C SER A 289 -7.48 11.71 -6.79
N ILE A 290 -7.63 10.40 -6.88
CA ILE A 290 -7.33 9.63 -8.10
C ILE A 290 -8.26 10.05 -9.23
N ILE A 291 -9.57 10.05 -8.99
CA ILE A 291 -10.59 10.40 -9.98
C ILE A 291 -10.35 11.82 -10.54
N GLU A 292 -10.10 12.80 -9.67
CA GLU A 292 -9.82 14.17 -10.09
C GLU A 292 -8.52 14.28 -10.89
N ALA A 293 -7.48 13.51 -10.53
CA ALA A 293 -6.22 13.47 -11.29
C ALA A 293 -6.40 12.86 -12.70
N TYR A 294 -7.35 11.94 -12.87
CA TYR A 294 -7.70 11.37 -14.18
C TYR A 294 -8.55 12.32 -15.03
N LYS A 295 -9.47 13.08 -14.41
CA LYS A 295 -10.27 14.10 -15.10
C LYS A 295 -9.42 15.24 -15.66
N ASP A 296 -8.40 15.65 -14.92
CA ASP A 296 -7.46 16.70 -15.34
C ASP A 296 -6.00 16.29 -15.06
N PRO A 297 -5.37 15.55 -15.99
CA PRO A 297 -3.98 15.11 -15.83
C PRO A 297 -2.97 16.26 -15.78
N THR A 298 -3.39 17.51 -16.06
CA THR A 298 -2.50 18.67 -16.16
C THR A 298 -2.34 19.47 -14.86
N LYS A 299 -3.26 19.31 -13.90
CA LYS A 299 -3.18 19.91 -12.55
C LYS A 299 -2.45 19.01 -11.58
#